data_AF-A0A351MUR6-F1
#
_entry.id   AF-A0A351MUR6-F1
#
_cell.length_a   1.000
_cell.length_b   1.000
_cell.length_c   1.000
_cell.angle_alpha   90.00
_cell.angle_beta   90.00
_cell.angle_gamma   90.00
#
_symmetry.space_group_name_H-M   'P 1'
#
loop_
_entity.id
_entity.type
_entity.pdbx_description
1 polymer ?
#
loop_
_entity_poly.entity_id
_entity_poly.type
_entity_poly.pdbx_seq_one_letter_code
_entity_poly.pdbx_strand_id
1 'polypeptide(L)' 'ATGEYEDLVAAGVVDPTKVTRTAIVNAASVASLLLTTECLITDLPEDKKPAGGGGGDHGHGEY' A
#
# COMPACT_ATOMS: atom_id res chain seq x y z
N ALA A 1 0.24 21.93 -20.93
CA ALA A 1 1.58 22.33 -20.47
C ALA A 1 2.36 22.80 -21.69
N THR A 2 3.02 23.96 -21.61
CA THR A 2 3.76 24.57 -22.73
C THR A 2 5.08 23.87 -23.04
N GLY A 3 5.60 23.06 -22.11
CA GLY A 3 6.85 22.29 -22.29
C GLY A 3 8.13 23.13 -22.16
N GLU A 4 7.98 24.41 -21.87
CA GLU A 4 9.06 25.37 -21.64
C GLU A 4 9.61 25.23 -20.21
N TYR A 5 10.91 25.43 -20.04
CA TYR A 5 11.52 25.51 -18.71
C TYR A 5 11.37 26.92 -18.14
N GLU A 6 10.91 27.03 -16.90
CA GLU A 6 10.68 28.31 -16.23
C GLU A 6 11.05 28.25 -14.74
N ASP A 7 11.13 29.42 -14.11
CA ASP A 7 11.26 29.52 -12.65
C ASP A 7 9.93 29.16 -11.98
N LEU A 8 9.91 28.03 -11.28
CA LEU A 8 8.70 27.48 -10.68
C LEU A 8 8.15 28.34 -9.53
N VAL A 9 9.01 29.10 -8.84
CA VAL A 9 8.57 30.01 -7.76
C VAL A 9 7.88 31.22 -8.36
N ALA A 10 8.46 31.82 -9.41
CA ALA A 10 7.87 32.93 -10.13
C ALA A 10 6.56 32.52 -10.84
N ALA A 11 6.48 31.28 -11.33
CA ALA A 11 5.28 30.70 -11.91
C ALA A 11 4.18 30.34 -10.87
N GLY A 12 4.48 30.46 -9.57
CA GLY A 12 3.54 30.16 -8.49
C GLY A 12 3.35 28.66 -8.21
N VAL A 13 4.22 27.80 -8.74
CA VAL A 13 4.23 26.35 -8.51
C VAL A 13 5.07 26.08 -7.26
N VAL A 14 4.43 26.18 -6.09
CA VAL A 14 5.08 26.03 -4.79
C VAL A 14 4.40 24.95 -3.94
N ASP A 15 5.19 24.00 -3.45
CA ASP A 15 4.74 22.98 -2.51
C ASP A 15 4.98 23.40 -1.06
N PRO A 16 4.01 23.21 -0.15
CA PRO A 16 4.23 23.47 1.26
C PRO A 16 5.33 22.56 1.82
N THR A 17 6.26 23.12 2.61
CA THR A 17 7.41 22.38 3.16
C THR A 17 7.01 21.10 3.89
N LYS A 18 5.89 21.13 4.62
CA LYS A 18 5.37 19.95 5.33
C LYS A 18 4.97 18.82 4.38
N VAL A 19 4.42 19.14 3.20
CA VAL A 19 3.96 18.15 2.22
C VAL A 19 5.15 17.38 1.65
N THR A 20 6.13 18.07 1.06
CA THR A 20 7.31 17.43 0.45
C THR A 20 8.10 16.63 1.49
N ARG A 21 8.29 17.19 2.70
CA ARG A 21 9.02 16.49 3.78
C ARG A 21 8.29 15.22 4.21
N THR A 22 6.98 15.31 4.47
CA THR A 22 6.20 14.17 4.96
C THR A 22 6.10 13.09 3.91
N ALA A 23 5.95 13.45 2.63
CA ALA A 23 5.92 12.50 1.52
C ALA A 23 7.20 11.65 1.47
N ILE A 24 8.38 12.31 1.52
CA ILE A 24 9.66 11.60 1.48
C ILE A 24 9.86 10.74 2.74
N VAL A 25 9.57 11.27 3.93
CA VAL A 25 9.76 10.52 5.19
C VAL A 25 8.86 9.28 5.24
N ASN A 26 7.61 9.38 4.81
CA ASN A 26 6.69 8.24 4.78
C ASN A 26 7.14 7.19 3.74
N ALA A 27 7.58 7.64 2.56
CA ALA A 27 8.11 6.74 1.54
C ALA A 27 9.37 6.00 2.03
N ALA A 28 10.31 6.72 2.63
CA ALA A 28 11.52 6.14 3.19
C ALA A 28 11.21 5.13 4.32
N SER A 29 10.20 5.41 5.15
CA SER A 29 9.76 4.50 6.21
C SER A 29 9.27 3.16 5.65
N VAL A 30 8.39 3.18 4.64
CA VAL A 30 7.88 1.96 4.00
C VAL A 30 8.98 1.23 3.26
N ALA A 31 9.82 1.96 2.51
CA ALA A 31 10.95 1.36 1.81
C ALA A 31 11.93 0.65 2.78
N SER A 32 12.22 1.27 3.93
CA SER A 32 13.09 0.67 4.95
C SER A 32 12.49 -0.60 5.54
N LEU A 33 11.18 -0.61 5.82
CA LEU A 33 10.48 -1.80 6.27
C LEU A 33 10.60 -2.93 5.22
N LEU A 34 10.30 -2.64 3.95
CA LEU A 34 10.34 -3.62 2.88
C LEU A 34 11.76 -4.18 2.65
N LEU A 35 12.78 -3.33 2.65
CA LEU A 35 14.17 -3.73 2.43
C LEU A 35 14.74 -4.62 3.54
N THR A 36 14.21 -4.52 4.75
CA THR A 36 14.65 -5.32 5.91
C THR A 36 13.74 -6.51 6.20
N THR A 37 12.68 -6.69 5.40
CA THR A 37 11.77 -7.82 5.50
C THR A 37 12.26 -8.94 4.59
N GLU A 38 12.82 -10.00 5.18
CA GLU A 38 13.36 -11.14 4.42
C GLU A 38 12.29 -12.09 3.85
N CYS A 39 11.08 -12.08 4.42
CA CYS A 39 10.00 -13.01 4.04
C CYS A 39 8.62 -12.40 4.30
N LEU A 40 7.68 -12.65 3.40
CA LEU A 40 6.26 -12.37 3.56
C LEU A 40 5.49 -13.70 3.49
N ILE A 41 4.76 -14.03 4.55
CA ILE A 41 3.91 -15.21 4.62
C ILE A 41 2.47 -14.77 4.32
N THR A 42 1.81 -15.48 3.41
CA THR A 42 0.40 -15.25 3.05
C THR A 42 -0.40 -16.52 3.23
N ASP A 43 -1.65 -16.39 3.65
CA ASP A 43 -2.58 -17.53 3.68
C ASP A 43 -2.83 -18.06 2.26
N LEU A 44 -3.10 -19.36 2.17
CA LEU A 44 -3.52 -19.97 0.91
C LEU A 44 -4.88 -19.40 0.48
N PRO A 45 -5.09 -19.16 -0.83
CA PRO A 45 -6.41 -18.76 -1.33
C PRO A 45 -7.47 -19.79 -0.91
N GLU A 46 -8.56 -19.31 -0.31
CA GLU A 46 -9.70 -20.18 -0.01
C GLU A 46 -10.35 -20.66 -1.31
N ASP A 47 -10.57 -21.97 -1.43
CA ASP A 47 -11.47 -22.51 -2.45
C ASP A 47 -12.88 -21.96 -2.19
N LYS A 48 -13.33 -21.05 -3.04
CA LYS A 48 -14.72 -20.57 -3.03
C LYS A 48 -15.64 -21.76 -3.32
N LYS A 49 -16.13 -22.42 -2.28
CA LYS A 49 -17.28 -23.33 -2.40
C LYS A 49 -18.43 -22.51 -3.00
N PRO A 50 -19.09 -22.98 -4.07
CA PRO A 50 -20.23 -22.27 -4.63
C PRO A 50 -21.25 -22.03 -3.51
N ALA A 51 -21.65 -20.77 -3.32
CA ALA A 51 -22.67 -20.40 -2.35
C ALA A 51 -24.00 -21.03 -2.76
N GLY A 52 -24.30 -22.22 -2.22
CA GLY A 52 -25.48 -22.97 -2.56
C GLY A 52 -25.84 -24.00 -1.49
N GLY A 53 -26.98 -23.78 -0.84
CA GLY A 53 -27.74 -24.80 -0.11
C GLY A 53 -27.33 -24.98 1.35
N GLY A 54 -28.25 -24.62 2.27
CA GLY A 54 -28.04 -24.78 3.71
C GLY A 54 -27.99 -26.23 4.20
N GLY A 55 -27.46 -26.38 5.43
CA GLY A 55 -27.59 -27.60 6.24
C GLY A 55 -26.27 -28.12 6.79
N GLY A 56 -26.04 -27.89 8.09
CA GLY A 56 -25.23 -28.71 9.02
C GLY A 56 -23.73 -28.85 8.75
N ASP A 57 -22.89 -28.44 9.70
CA ASP A 57 -22.23 -29.39 10.62
C ASP A 57 -21.20 -28.65 11.50
N HIS A 58 -21.12 -29.04 12.77
CA HIS A 58 -20.16 -28.54 13.74
C HIS A 58 -18.87 -29.36 13.63
N GLY A 59 -17.69 -28.74 13.52
CA GLY A 59 -16.47 -29.51 13.62
C GLY A 59 -15.16 -28.75 13.59
N HIS A 60 -14.60 -28.57 14.79
CA HIS A 60 -13.19 -28.69 15.16
C HIS A 60 -12.11 -27.84 14.45
N GLY A 61 -11.43 -27.04 15.26
CA GLY A 61 -10.12 -26.51 14.93
C GLY A 61 -9.08 -27.62 14.80
N GLU A 62 -8.10 -27.35 13.96
CA GLU A 62 -6.80 -28.01 13.94
C GLU A 62 -5.75 -26.94 13.66
N TYR A 63 -4.64 -27.09 14.39
CA TYR A 63 -3.31 -26.48 14.26
C TYR A 63 -3.06 -25.53 13.08
#